data_AF-A0A849DK83-F1
#
_entry.id   AF-A0A849DK83-F1
#
_cell.length_a   1.000
_cell.length_b   1.000
_cell.length_c   1.000
_cell.angle_alpha   90.00
_cell.angle_beta   90.00
_cell.angle_gamma   90.00
#
_symmetry.space_group_name_H-M   'P 1'
#
loop_
_entity.id
_entity.type
_entity.pdbx_description
1 polymer ?
#
loop_
_entity_poly.entity_id
_entity_poly.type
_entity_poly.pdbx_seq_one_letter_code
_entity_poly.pdbx_strand_id
1 'polypeptide(L)'
;PAASAPQRPGEMAFGLVQLGLAAARLGMADTAHRIVTALAARYWRPSLVSTHNAGAIFNVDICGGFVALVLAMLVGSGRDTLDLLPALPSAWERGEVGGIAGCDQVTVARLAWTPERLEVELTATTERRITIGIGNTQATVALSPDRPVHLIAARSAPGSGRSTPPRPDKHPREHPDAAPPAAGTT
;
A
#
# COMPACT_ATOMS: atom_id res chain seq x y z
N PRO A 1 -14.46 -33.68 -15.41
CA PRO A 1 -14.55 -32.22 -15.65
C PRO A 1 -15.55 -31.57 -14.67
N ALA A 2 -15.05 -31.01 -13.58
CA ALA A 2 -15.90 -30.25 -12.66
C ALA A 2 -16.24 -28.90 -13.32
N ALA A 3 -17.53 -28.61 -13.45
CA ALA A 3 -18.01 -27.35 -13.98
C ALA A 3 -17.48 -26.20 -13.09
N SER A 4 -16.70 -25.30 -13.70
CA SER A 4 -16.27 -24.07 -13.06
C SER A 4 -17.50 -23.22 -12.73
N ALA A 5 -17.61 -22.82 -11.46
CA ALA A 5 -18.62 -21.85 -11.04
C ALA A 5 -18.58 -20.63 -11.97
N PRO A 6 -19.74 -20.04 -12.33
CA PRO A 6 -19.79 -18.90 -13.22
C PRO A 6 -18.91 -17.78 -12.68
N GLN A 7 -17.93 -17.36 -13.48
CA GLN A 7 -17.08 -16.22 -13.18
C GLN A 7 -17.99 -15.01 -12.98
N ARG A 8 -17.87 -14.31 -11.84
CA ARG A 8 -18.55 -13.01 -11.68
C ARG A 8 -18.11 -12.13 -12.86
N PRO A 9 -19.03 -11.68 -13.73
CA PRO A 9 -18.67 -10.80 -14.82
C PRO A 9 -18.02 -9.52 -14.25
N GLY A 10 -16.81 -9.16 -14.70
CA GLY A 10 -16.28 -7.80 -14.52
C GLY A 10 -15.24 -7.54 -13.41
N GLU A 11 -14.75 -8.53 -12.65
CA GLU A 11 -13.59 -8.28 -11.76
C GLU A 11 -12.29 -8.25 -12.58
N MET A 12 -11.94 -7.07 -13.08
CA MET A 12 -10.69 -6.81 -13.79
C MET A 12 -9.51 -6.82 -12.80
N ALA A 13 -8.48 -7.60 -13.12
CA ALA A 13 -7.32 -7.81 -12.26
C ALA A 13 -6.63 -6.49 -11.86
N PHE A 14 -6.48 -5.59 -12.84
CA PHE A 14 -5.94 -4.25 -12.59
C PHE A 14 -6.77 -3.44 -11.58
N GLY A 15 -8.10 -3.49 -11.66
CA GLY A 15 -8.98 -2.80 -10.71
C GLY A 15 -8.81 -3.33 -9.28
N LEU A 16 -8.64 -4.64 -9.13
CA LEU A 16 -8.33 -5.26 -7.84
C LEU A 16 -6.98 -4.80 -7.30
N VAL A 17 -5.95 -4.70 -8.16
CA VAL A 17 -4.65 -4.15 -7.74
C VAL A 17 -4.81 -2.72 -7.19
N GLN A 18 -5.53 -1.85 -7.89
CA GLN A 18 -5.74 -0.47 -7.42
C GLN A 18 -6.49 -0.42 -6.08
N LEU A 19 -7.53 -1.24 -5.92
CA LEU A 19 -8.25 -1.36 -4.65
C LEU A 19 -7.34 -1.89 -3.53
N GLY A 20 -6.49 -2.86 -3.84
CA GLY A 20 -5.51 -3.41 -2.90
C GLY A 20 -4.50 -2.36 -2.44
N LEU A 21 -3.95 -1.58 -3.37
CA LEU A 21 -2.99 -0.52 -3.07
C LEU A 21 -3.62 0.56 -2.17
N ALA A 22 -4.87 0.94 -2.46
CA ALA A 22 -5.62 1.85 -1.61
C ALA A 22 -5.85 1.27 -0.20
N ALA A 23 -6.26 0.00 -0.12
CA ALA A 23 -6.46 -0.69 1.15
C ALA A 23 -5.15 -0.77 1.97
N ALA A 24 -4.03 -1.09 1.32
CA ALA A 24 -2.72 -1.13 1.96
C ALA A 24 -2.32 0.24 2.53
N ARG A 25 -2.52 1.32 1.75
CA ARG A 25 -2.21 2.69 2.20
C ARG A 25 -3.11 3.17 3.35
N LEU A 26 -4.34 2.68 3.42
CA LEU A 26 -5.27 2.97 4.51
C LEU A 26 -5.08 2.07 5.75
N GLY A 27 -4.12 1.14 5.73
CA GLY A 27 -3.90 0.19 6.81
C GLY A 27 -4.98 -0.89 6.94
N MET A 28 -5.76 -1.11 5.89
CA MET A 28 -6.83 -2.11 5.85
C MET A 28 -6.25 -3.50 5.50
N ALA A 29 -5.45 -4.07 6.41
CA ALA A 29 -4.70 -5.31 6.23
C ALA A 29 -5.57 -6.48 5.73
N ASP A 30 -6.74 -6.70 6.33
CA ASP A 30 -7.64 -7.79 5.94
C ASP A 30 -8.17 -7.64 4.50
N THR A 31 -8.48 -6.40 4.09
CA THR A 31 -8.96 -6.13 2.74
C THR A 31 -7.84 -6.30 1.72
N ALA A 32 -6.64 -5.77 2.00
CA ALA A 32 -5.47 -5.95 1.15
C ALA A 32 -5.11 -7.44 1.01
N HIS A 33 -5.17 -8.20 2.11
CA HIS A 33 -4.92 -9.63 2.11
C HIS A 33 -5.93 -10.42 1.29
N ARG A 34 -7.25 -10.15 1.45
CA ARG A 34 -8.27 -10.79 0.60
C ARG A 34 -8.02 -10.55 -0.89
N ILE A 35 -7.62 -9.32 -1.24
CA ILE A 35 -7.33 -8.95 -2.63
C ILE A 35 -6.10 -9.68 -3.16
N VAL A 36 -4.98 -9.68 -2.42
CA VAL A 36 -3.76 -10.36 -2.87
C VAL A 36 -3.97 -11.87 -2.97
N THR A 37 -4.72 -12.49 -2.04
CA THR A 37 -5.11 -13.91 -2.14
C THR A 37 -5.98 -14.17 -3.36
N ALA A 38 -6.96 -13.30 -3.66
CA ALA A 38 -7.81 -13.45 -4.84
C ALA A 38 -7.00 -13.32 -6.15
N LEU A 39 -6.07 -12.37 -6.22
CA LEU A 39 -5.16 -12.19 -7.34
C LEU A 39 -4.30 -13.45 -7.55
N ALA A 40 -3.66 -13.94 -6.48
CA ALA A 40 -2.82 -15.15 -6.52
C ALA A 40 -3.58 -16.40 -6.96
N ALA A 41 -4.84 -16.55 -6.54
CA ALA A 41 -5.61 -17.77 -6.79
C ALA A 41 -6.26 -17.82 -8.19
N ARG A 42 -6.58 -16.67 -8.80
CA ARG A 42 -7.54 -16.63 -9.91
C ARG A 42 -6.99 -16.07 -11.23
N TYR A 43 -5.88 -15.33 -11.19
CA TYR A 43 -5.43 -14.55 -12.33
C TYR A 43 -4.11 -15.04 -12.94
N TRP A 44 -3.74 -16.29 -12.66
CA TRP A 44 -2.52 -16.91 -13.15
C TRP A 44 -2.84 -18.21 -13.87
N ARG A 45 -2.22 -18.41 -15.04
CA ARG A 45 -2.18 -19.72 -15.70
C ARG A 45 -1.15 -20.62 -15.00
N PRO A 46 -1.16 -21.94 -15.25
CA PRO A 46 -0.12 -22.84 -14.74
C PRO A 46 1.31 -22.43 -15.14
N SER A 47 1.46 -21.66 -16.24
CA SER A 47 2.74 -21.09 -16.69
C SER A 47 3.15 -19.81 -15.94
N LEU A 48 2.39 -19.39 -14.92
CA LEU A 48 2.54 -18.10 -14.22
C LEU A 48 2.42 -16.87 -15.13
N VAL A 49 1.81 -17.03 -16.29
CA VAL A 49 1.37 -15.91 -17.11
C VAL A 49 0.07 -15.37 -16.54
N SER A 50 0.00 -14.06 -16.30
CA SER A 50 -1.20 -13.44 -15.75
C SER A 50 -2.31 -13.25 -16.77
N THR A 51 -3.51 -12.98 -16.26
CA THR A 51 -4.70 -12.73 -17.07
C THR A 51 -5.46 -11.49 -16.59
N HIS A 52 -6.06 -10.76 -17.52
CA HIS A 52 -6.84 -9.55 -17.19
C HIS A 52 -8.14 -9.89 -16.45
N ASN A 53 -8.83 -10.93 -16.91
CA ASN A 53 -10.00 -11.50 -16.23
C ASN A 53 -9.58 -12.83 -15.60
N ALA A 54 -10.31 -13.29 -14.58
CA ALA A 54 -9.98 -14.55 -13.92
C ALA A 54 -9.96 -15.71 -14.94
N GLY A 55 -8.79 -16.33 -15.14
CA GLY A 55 -8.58 -17.42 -16.10
C GLY A 55 -8.75 -17.06 -17.58
N ALA A 56 -8.92 -15.78 -17.93
CA ALA A 56 -9.27 -15.35 -19.29
C ALA A 56 -8.54 -14.07 -19.70
N ILE A 57 -8.19 -13.98 -20.99
CA ILE A 57 -7.47 -12.85 -21.61
C ILE A 57 -6.05 -12.72 -21.06
N PHE A 58 -5.06 -13.05 -21.88
CA PHE A 58 -3.64 -12.81 -21.58
C PHE A 58 -3.40 -11.32 -21.24
N ASN A 59 -2.69 -11.04 -20.15
CA ASN A 59 -2.24 -9.70 -19.79
C ASN A 59 -1.04 -9.79 -18.82
N VAL A 60 -0.31 -8.70 -18.62
CA VAL A 60 0.86 -8.59 -17.71
C VAL A 60 0.72 -7.45 -16.71
N ASP A 61 -0.44 -6.79 -16.66
CA ASP A 61 -0.77 -5.70 -15.73
C ASP A 61 -0.55 -6.07 -14.25
N ILE A 62 -0.93 -7.27 -13.84
CA ILE A 62 -0.76 -7.73 -12.46
C ILE A 62 0.60 -8.37 -12.18
N CYS A 63 1.45 -8.64 -13.17
CA CYS A 63 2.80 -9.11 -12.92
C CYS A 63 3.57 -8.13 -12.03
N GLY A 64 3.49 -6.83 -12.37
CA GLY A 64 4.01 -5.76 -11.52
C GLY A 64 3.04 -5.40 -10.39
N GLY A 65 1.74 -5.34 -10.68
CA GLY A 65 0.71 -4.91 -9.72
C GLY A 65 0.61 -5.78 -8.46
N PHE A 66 0.76 -7.10 -8.61
CA PHE A 66 0.74 -8.04 -7.49
C PHE A 66 1.93 -7.81 -6.55
N VAL A 67 3.13 -7.68 -7.12
CA VAL A 67 4.36 -7.40 -6.35
C VAL A 67 4.26 -6.04 -5.68
N ALA A 68 3.79 -5.02 -6.40
CA ALA A 68 3.60 -3.68 -5.86
C ALA A 68 2.61 -3.67 -4.67
N LEU A 69 1.53 -4.46 -4.73
CA LEU A 69 0.58 -4.59 -3.63
C LEU A 69 1.23 -5.26 -2.41
N VAL A 70 1.93 -6.38 -2.59
CA VAL A 70 2.65 -7.05 -1.48
C VAL A 70 3.64 -6.08 -0.84
N LEU A 71 4.42 -5.35 -1.65
CA LEU A 71 5.36 -4.35 -1.16
C LEU A 71 4.65 -3.22 -0.42
N ALA A 72 3.53 -2.70 -0.94
CA ALA A 72 2.76 -1.64 -0.28
C ALA A 72 2.15 -2.07 1.07
N MET A 73 1.89 -3.37 1.27
CA MET A 73 1.45 -3.92 2.55
C MET A 73 2.58 -3.96 3.59
N LEU A 74 3.84 -4.09 3.13
CA LEU A 74 5.03 -4.25 3.98
C LEU A 74 5.79 -2.92 4.20
N VAL A 75 5.83 -2.05 3.20
CA VAL A 75 6.54 -0.77 3.22
C VAL A 75 5.74 0.30 2.47
N GLY A 76 5.28 1.30 3.21
CA GLY A 76 4.78 2.55 2.64
C GLY A 76 5.91 3.56 2.61
N SER A 77 6.22 4.14 1.45
CA SER A 77 7.18 5.23 1.35
C SER A 77 6.52 6.49 0.78
N GLY A 78 7.03 7.64 1.19
CA GLY A 78 6.61 8.96 0.78
C GLY A 78 7.74 9.97 0.99
N ARG A 79 7.46 11.26 0.80
CA ARG A 79 8.46 12.30 1.05
C ARG A 79 8.85 12.29 2.52
N ASP A 80 10.15 12.10 2.80
CA ASP A 80 10.75 12.03 4.13
C ASP A 80 10.02 11.09 5.13
N THR A 81 9.27 10.11 4.62
CA THR A 81 8.39 9.23 5.40
C THR A 81 8.52 7.76 4.99
N LEU A 82 8.52 6.88 5.97
CA LEU A 82 8.58 5.43 5.81
C LEU A 82 7.66 4.73 6.82
N ASP A 83 6.52 4.22 6.37
CA ASP A 83 5.64 3.38 7.18
C ASP A 83 6.07 1.91 7.01
N LEU A 84 6.42 1.25 8.12
CA LEU A 84 6.75 -0.17 8.14
C LEU A 84 5.52 -1.00 8.52
N LEU A 85 5.31 -2.08 7.77
CA LEU A 85 4.19 -3.00 7.94
C LEU A 85 2.81 -2.30 7.99
N PRO A 86 2.53 -1.31 7.12
CA PRO A 86 1.32 -0.50 7.22
C PRO A 86 0.03 -1.32 7.13
N ALA A 87 0.04 -2.45 6.43
CA ALA A 87 -1.11 -3.33 6.24
C ALA A 87 -0.71 -4.82 6.29
N LEU A 88 0.14 -5.20 7.24
CA LEU A 88 0.55 -6.59 7.43
C LEU A 88 -0.63 -7.46 7.92
N PRO A 89 -1.03 -8.51 7.18
CA PRO A 89 -2.10 -9.40 7.62
C PRO A 89 -1.68 -10.32 8.73
N SER A 90 -2.65 -10.75 9.55
CA SER A 90 -2.43 -11.73 10.62
C SER A 90 -1.86 -13.06 10.11
N ALA A 91 -2.15 -13.44 8.86
CA ALA A 91 -1.62 -14.64 8.23
C ALA A 91 -0.09 -14.59 8.00
N TRP A 92 0.54 -13.41 8.03
CA TRP A 92 1.98 -13.21 7.84
C TRP A 92 2.64 -12.90 9.19
N GLU A 93 2.55 -13.83 10.13
CA GLU A 93 3.05 -13.63 11.50
C GLU A 93 4.54 -13.32 11.57
N ARG A 94 5.32 -13.95 10.69
CA ARG A 94 6.78 -13.89 10.60
C ARG A 94 7.20 -13.75 9.14
N GLY A 95 8.28 -13.02 8.88
CA GLY A 95 8.83 -12.89 7.54
C GLY A 95 10.01 -11.94 7.46
N GLU A 96 10.62 -11.90 6.28
CA GLU A 96 11.71 -10.98 5.95
C GLU A 96 11.61 -10.55 4.48
N VAL A 97 11.94 -9.30 4.21
CA VAL A 97 12.10 -8.74 2.86
C VAL A 97 13.30 -7.79 2.85
N GLY A 98 13.98 -7.67 1.71
CA GLY A 98 15.14 -6.78 1.57
C GLY A 98 15.24 -6.17 0.18
N GLY A 99 16.10 -5.16 0.05
CA GLY A 99 16.36 -4.48 -1.21
C GLY A 99 15.19 -3.60 -1.71
N ILE A 100 14.34 -3.11 -0.82
CA ILE A 100 13.20 -2.27 -1.22
C ILE A 100 13.67 -0.82 -1.39
N ALA A 101 13.56 -0.30 -2.60
CA ALA A 101 13.77 1.12 -2.87
C ALA A 101 12.57 1.94 -2.37
N GLY A 102 12.82 2.86 -1.44
CA GLY A 102 11.88 3.86 -1.00
C GLY A 102 11.97 5.15 -1.82
N CYS A 103 11.13 6.11 -1.46
CA CYS A 103 11.29 7.49 -1.89
C CYS A 103 12.61 8.07 -1.36
N ASP A 104 13.03 9.18 -1.96
CA ASP A 104 14.07 10.03 -1.36
C ASP A 104 15.45 9.38 -1.20
N GLN A 105 15.76 8.39 -2.06
CA GLN A 105 17.02 7.65 -2.06
C GLN A 105 17.29 6.86 -0.77
N VAL A 106 16.22 6.47 -0.08
CA VAL A 106 16.27 5.57 1.06
C VAL A 106 16.01 4.14 0.58
N THR A 107 16.85 3.20 0.98
CA THR A 107 16.65 1.77 0.73
C THR A 107 16.39 1.06 2.05
N VAL A 108 15.34 0.25 2.09
CA VAL A 108 15.16 -0.76 3.13
C VAL A 108 15.99 -1.98 2.74
N ALA A 109 17.20 -2.05 3.28
CA ALA A 109 18.14 -3.13 2.99
C ALA A 109 17.60 -4.46 3.53
N ARG A 110 17.03 -4.45 4.74
CA ARG A 110 16.34 -5.58 5.36
C ARG A 110 15.20 -5.10 6.24
N LEU A 111 14.08 -5.80 6.19
CA LEU A 111 12.93 -5.66 7.09
C LEU A 111 12.50 -7.06 7.50
N ALA A 112 12.68 -7.40 8.77
CA ALA A 112 12.29 -8.68 9.35
C ALA A 112 11.30 -8.47 10.49
N TRP A 113 10.35 -9.39 10.63
CA TRP A 113 9.34 -9.30 11.67
C TRP A 113 8.97 -10.66 12.26
N THR A 114 8.52 -10.59 13.50
CA THR A 114 7.93 -11.66 14.31
C THR A 114 6.76 -11.09 15.10
N PRO A 115 5.88 -11.89 15.72
CA PRO A 115 4.80 -11.35 16.55
C PRO A 115 5.28 -10.37 17.62
N GLU A 116 6.50 -10.55 18.13
CA GLU A 116 7.03 -9.78 19.26
C GLU A 116 7.88 -8.56 18.84
N ARG A 117 8.56 -8.62 17.69
CA ARG A 117 9.51 -7.59 17.27
C ARG A 117 9.62 -7.41 15.76
N LEU A 118 10.09 -6.23 15.38
CA LEU A 118 10.51 -5.86 14.04
C LEU A 118 11.95 -5.34 14.08
N GLU A 119 12.70 -5.69 13.04
CA GLU A 119 14.06 -5.24 12.79
C GLU A 119 14.11 -4.63 11.39
N VAL A 120 14.68 -3.44 11.26
CA VAL A 120 14.87 -2.78 9.95
C VAL A 120 16.29 -2.27 9.82
N GLU A 121 16.85 -2.46 8.64
CA GLU A 121 18.11 -1.88 8.19
C GLU A 121 17.83 -0.92 7.04
N LEU A 122 18.30 0.31 7.21
CA LEU A 122 18.09 1.40 6.26
C LEU A 122 19.43 1.92 5.77
N THR A 123 19.50 2.22 4.48
CA THR A 123 20.60 2.99 3.88
C THR A 123 20.03 4.18 3.12
N ALA A 124 20.80 5.25 3.00
CA ALA A 124 20.47 6.38 2.15
C ALA A 124 21.71 6.81 1.37
N THR A 125 21.56 7.32 0.15
CA THR A 125 22.69 7.85 -0.63
C THR A 125 22.91 9.35 -0.40
N THR A 126 22.06 9.99 0.40
CA THR A 126 22.15 11.41 0.77
C THR A 126 21.89 11.58 2.26
N GLU A 127 22.38 12.69 2.82
CA GLU A 127 22.10 13.05 4.21
C GLU A 127 20.65 13.51 4.34
N ARG A 128 19.87 12.79 5.15
CA ARG A 128 18.43 13.04 5.29
C ARG A 128 17.91 12.72 6.67
N ARG A 129 16.74 13.26 6.97
CA ARG A 129 15.97 12.90 8.16
C ARG A 129 14.62 12.38 7.72
N ILE A 130 14.29 11.16 8.12
CA ILE A 130 13.01 10.54 7.78
C ILE A 130 12.20 10.26 9.04
N THR A 131 10.89 10.28 8.89
CA THR A 131 9.94 9.82 9.92
C THR A 131 9.55 8.39 9.61
N ILE A 132 9.85 7.48 10.53
CA ILE A 132 9.52 6.06 10.43
C ILE A 132 8.28 5.77 11.27
N GLY A 133 7.23 5.25 10.64
CA GLY A 133 5.97 4.87 11.27
C GLY A 133 5.85 3.36 11.47
N ILE A 134 5.34 2.92 12.61
CA ILE A 134 4.94 1.54 12.89
C ILE A 134 3.57 1.61 13.60
N GLY A 135 2.51 1.27 12.88
CA GLY A 135 1.14 1.47 13.37
C GLY A 135 0.86 2.93 13.73
N ASN A 136 0.65 3.19 15.03
CA ASN A 136 0.41 4.53 15.60
C ASN A 136 1.66 5.16 16.23
N THR A 137 2.78 4.46 16.23
CA THR A 137 4.06 4.95 16.76
C THR A 137 4.89 5.50 15.61
N GLN A 138 5.63 6.57 15.87
CA GLN A 138 6.57 7.13 14.91
C GLN A 138 7.86 7.59 15.58
N ALA A 139 8.96 7.53 14.85
CA ALA A 139 10.26 8.01 15.29
C ALA A 139 11.00 8.69 14.13
N THR A 140 11.76 9.72 14.45
CA THR A 140 12.54 10.46 13.46
C THR A 140 13.99 10.01 13.50
N VAL A 141 14.54 9.64 12.35
CA VAL A 141 15.89 9.08 12.22
C VAL A 141 16.69 9.89 11.22
N ALA A 142 17.91 10.25 11.58
CA ALA A 142 18.88 10.84 10.68
C ALA A 142 19.65 9.72 9.96
N LEU A 143 19.73 9.80 8.65
CA LEU A 143 20.47 8.90 7.77
C LEU A 143 21.64 9.68 7.17
N SER A 144 22.83 9.11 7.28
CA SER A 144 24.03 9.62 6.60
C SER A 144 24.27 8.81 5.32
N PRO A 145 24.89 9.42 4.29
CA PRO A 145 25.21 8.73 3.04
C PRO A 145 25.97 7.41 3.29
N ASP A 146 25.48 6.34 2.68
CA ASP A 146 26.10 5.01 2.65
C ASP A 146 26.41 4.39 4.01
N ARG A 147 25.79 4.89 5.08
CA ARG A 147 25.92 4.37 6.43
C ARG A 147 24.64 3.64 6.84
N PRO A 148 24.68 2.30 6.99
CA PRO A 148 23.54 1.54 7.47
C PRO A 148 23.09 2.00 8.87
N VAL A 149 21.78 2.11 9.03
CA VAL A 149 21.13 2.34 10.32
C VAL A 149 20.25 1.15 10.63
N HIS A 150 20.50 0.52 11.78
CA HIS A 150 19.71 -0.62 12.27
C HIS A 150 18.79 -0.15 13.39
N LEU A 151 17.51 -0.49 13.27
CA LEU A 151 16.49 -0.15 14.26
C LEU A 151 15.74 -1.41 14.66
N ILE A 152 15.39 -1.49 15.94
CA ILE A 152 14.61 -2.57 16.51
C ILE A 152 13.42 -1.93 17.23
N ALA A 153 12.23 -2.47 16.98
CA ALA A 153 11.01 -2.04 17.63
C ALA A 153 10.22 -3.25 18.15
N ALA A 154 9.60 -3.10 19.31
CA ALA A 154 8.59 -4.05 19.77
C ALA A 154 7.38 -3.99 18.82
N ARG A 155 6.79 -5.15 18.52
CA ARG A 155 5.52 -5.23 17.78
C ARG A 155 4.40 -5.49 18.77
N SER A 156 3.39 -4.64 18.71
CA SER A 156 2.10 -4.89 19.35
C SER A 156 1.18 -5.54 18.31
N ALA A 157 0.28 -6.42 18.77
CA ALA A 157 -0.78 -6.97 17.92
C ALA A 157 -1.55 -5.82 17.23
N PRO A 158 -2.03 -6.01 15.98
CA PRO A 158 -2.71 -4.96 15.24
C PRO A 158 -3.91 -4.44 16.02
N GLY A 159 -3.80 -3.21 16.54
CA GLY A 159 -4.93 -2.44 17.03
C GLY A 159 -5.83 -2.05 15.85
N SER A 160 -7.13 -2.07 16.07
CA SER A 160 -8.17 -1.77 15.08
C SER A 160 -7.95 -0.40 14.39
N GLY A 161 -7.34 -0.41 13.20
CA GLY A 161 -7.29 0.72 12.26
C GLY A 161 -6.55 1.98 12.72
N ARG A 162 -5.82 2.62 11.80
CA ARG A 162 -5.43 4.03 12.00
C ARG A 162 -6.71 4.86 12.08
N SER A 163 -6.91 5.57 13.19
CA SER A 163 -7.95 6.61 13.25
C SER A 163 -7.65 7.63 12.16
N THR A 164 -8.64 7.90 11.31
CA THR A 164 -8.54 8.90 10.24
C THR A 164 -8.22 10.26 10.88
N PRO A 165 -7.21 11.01 10.40
CA PRO A 165 -7.03 12.39 10.86
C PRO A 165 -8.29 13.21 10.51
N PRO A 166 -8.69 14.18 11.35
CA PRO A 166 -9.85 15.02 11.08
C PRO A 166 -9.65 15.71 9.72
N ARG A 167 -10.70 15.67 8.88
CA ARG A 167 -10.71 16.41 7.61
C ARG A 167 -10.46 17.90 7.91
N PRO A 168 -9.59 18.59 7.18
CA PRO A 168 -9.58 20.04 7.20
C PRO A 168 -10.94 20.55 6.73
N ASP A 169 -11.46 21.59 7.41
CA ASP A 169 -12.76 22.18 7.12
C ASP A 169 -12.87 22.51 5.63
N LYS A 170 -14.03 22.18 5.04
CA LYS A 170 -14.33 22.56 3.67
C LYS A 170 -14.36 24.08 3.60
N HIS A 171 -13.41 24.69 2.90
CA HIS A 171 -13.56 26.07 2.47
C HIS A 171 -14.87 26.21 1.67
N PRO A 172 -15.65 27.28 1.89
CA PRO A 172 -16.85 27.53 1.10
C PRO A 172 -16.47 27.63 -0.37
N ARG A 173 -17.14 26.86 -1.23
CA ARG A 173 -17.01 27.03 -2.68
C ARG A 173 -17.65 28.37 -3.05
N GLU A 174 -16.86 29.32 -3.53
CA GLU A 174 -17.40 30.47 -4.25
C GLU A 174 -18.03 29.98 -5.55
N HIS A 175 -19.31 30.31 -5.74
CA HIS A 175 -20.06 30.07 -6.97
C HIS A 175 -19.83 31.26 -7.91
N PRO A 176 -19.32 31.07 -9.13
CA PRO A 176 -19.38 32.12 -10.14
C PRO A 176 -20.72 32.07 -10.89
N ASP A 177 -21.22 33.27 -11.19
CA ASP A 177 -22.29 33.66 -12.11
C ASP A 177 -23.75 33.40 -11.72
N ALA A 178 -24.33 34.41 -11.06
CA ALA A 178 -25.72 34.80 -11.22
C ALA A 178 -25.86 35.69 -12.46
N ALA A 179 -26.65 35.26 -13.44
CA ALA A 179 -27.02 36.06 -14.61
C ALA A 179 -27.88 37.27 -14.20
N PRO A 180 -27.71 38.45 -14.83
CA PRO A 180 -28.53 39.63 -14.51
C PRO A 180 -29.96 39.52 -15.07
N PRO A 181 -30.94 40.17 -14.43
CA PRO A 181 -32.36 40.04 -14.80
C PRO A 181 -32.71 40.77 -16.10
N ALA A 182 -33.65 40.18 -16.85
CA ALA A 182 -34.21 40.73 -18.07
C ALA A 182 -34.98 42.04 -17.79
N ALA A 183 -34.64 43.10 -18.52
CA ALA A 183 -35.41 44.32 -18.57
C ALA A 183 -36.71 44.07 -19.36
N GLY A 184 -37.84 44.24 -18.70
CA GLY A 184 -39.14 44.34 -19.36
C GLY A 184 -39.32 45.72 -19.97
N THR A 185 -39.87 45.75 -21.18
CA THR A 185 -40.52 46.94 -21.73
C THR A 185 -41.85 46.51 -22.33
N THR A 186 -42.86 47.27 -21.93
CA THR A 186 -44.25 47.38 -22.42
C THR A 186 -44.38 47.53 -23.92
#